data_AF-A0A3N6F5R3-F1
#
_entry.id   AF-A0A3N6F5R3-F1
#
_cell.length_a   1.000
_cell.length_b   1.000
_cell.length_c   1.000
_cell.angle_alpha   90.00
_cell.angle_beta   90.00
_cell.angle_gamma   90.00
#
_symmetry.space_group_name_H-M   'P 1'
#
loop_
_entity.id
_entity.type
_entity.pdbx_description
1 polymer ?
#
loop_
_entity_poly.entity_id
_entity_poly.type
_entity_poly.pdbx_seq_one_letter_code
_entity_poly.pdbx_strand_id
1 'polypeptide(L)' 'MLPLSVSLGAATPAAVAGRDLPTLMRAADAAMYEGKHTGDILRARPDHARVPSVNGRRAGRPGTAVRGRAA' A
#
# COMPACT_ATOMS: atom_id res chain seq x y z
N MET A 1 29.91 -10.62 -4.70
CA MET A 1 28.62 -10.18 -4.08
C MET A 1 27.52 -10.34 -5.11
N LEU A 2 26.32 -10.75 -4.69
CA LEU A 2 25.14 -10.81 -5.56
C LEU A 2 24.36 -9.47 -5.50
N PRO A 3 23.96 -8.87 -6.64
CA PRO A 3 23.13 -7.67 -6.64
C PRO A 3 21.72 -7.98 -6.12
N LEU A 4 21.21 -7.11 -5.24
CA LEU A 4 19.87 -7.22 -4.66
C LEU A 4 19.09 -5.92 -4.89
N SER A 5 17.79 -6.03 -5.08
CA SER A 5 16.86 -4.90 -5.15
C SER A 5 15.73 -5.09 -4.15
N VAL A 6 15.15 -3.96 -3.73
CA VAL A 6 14.01 -3.93 -2.82
C VAL A 6 12.98 -2.92 -3.32
N SER A 7 11.71 -3.22 -3.10
CA SER A 7 10.63 -2.24 -3.23
C SER A 7 10.35 -1.64 -1.86
N LEU A 8 10.21 -0.31 -1.78
CA LEU A 8 9.97 0.40 -0.53
C LEU A 8 8.84 1.42 -0.70
N GLY A 9 7.96 1.48 0.30
CA GLY A 9 6.93 2.49 0.44
C GLY A 9 7.09 3.22 1.77
N ALA A 10 7.00 4.54 1.78
CA ALA A 10 7.16 5.34 2.99
C ALA A 10 5.99 6.31 3.19
N ALA A 11 5.46 6.40 4.41
CA ALA A 11 4.40 7.35 4.76
C ALA A 11 4.88 8.32 5.83
N THR A 12 4.49 9.58 5.70
CA THR A 12 4.62 10.58 6.77
C THR A 12 3.24 11.17 7.07
N PRO A 13 2.99 11.65 8.31
CA PRO A 13 1.68 12.18 8.66
C PRO A 13 1.18 13.29 7.73
N ALA A 14 2.08 14.17 7.31
CA ALA A 14 1.79 15.25 6.36
C ALA A 14 1.44 14.73 4.96
N ALA A 15 2.09 13.65 4.50
CA ALA A 15 1.87 13.12 3.15
C ALA A 15 0.51 12.44 2.98
N VAL A 16 -0.05 11.91 4.07
CA VAL A 16 -1.29 11.11 4.05
C VAL A 16 -2.44 11.74 4.84
N ALA A 17 -2.24 12.96 5.37
CA ALA A 17 -3.20 13.69 6.19
C ALA A 17 -3.77 12.86 7.36
N GLY A 18 -2.92 12.07 8.02
CA GLY A 18 -3.30 11.16 9.11
C GLY A 18 -2.16 10.95 10.08
N ARG A 19 -2.45 10.74 11.36
CA ARG A 19 -1.43 10.61 12.43
C ARG A 19 -1.46 9.27 13.14
N ASP A 20 -2.54 8.50 13.02
CA ASP A 20 -2.62 7.19 13.67
C ASP A 20 -1.75 6.16 12.93
N LEU A 21 -1.15 5.27 13.72
CA LEU A 21 -0.23 4.25 13.20
C LEU A 21 -0.89 3.32 12.16
N PRO A 22 -2.13 2.81 12.35
CA PRO A 22 -2.78 1.97 11.34
C PRO A 22 -2.90 2.64 9.98
N THR A 23 -3.26 3.93 9.93
CA THR A 23 -3.34 4.72 8.70
C THR A 23 -1.98 4.88 8.04
N LEU A 24 -0.93 5.18 8.80
CA LEU A 24 0.43 5.31 8.27
C LEU A 24 0.95 3.98 7.70
N MET A 25 0.74 2.88 8.42
CA MET A 25 1.17 1.54 7.99
C MET A 25 0.44 1.09 6.74
N ARG A 26 -0.88 1.33 6.65
CA ARG A 26 -1.67 1.04 5.45
C ARG A 26 -1.16 1.84 4.25
N ALA A 27 -0.91 3.13 4.43
CA ALA A 27 -0.46 3.99 3.35
C ALA A 27 0.94 3.61 2.84
N ALA A 28 1.86 3.23 3.75
CA ALA A 28 3.18 2.74 3.39
C ALA A 28 3.11 1.40 2.63
N ASP A 29 2.29 0.45 3.10
CA ASP A 29 2.08 -0.85 2.41
C ASP A 29 1.48 -0.68 1.02
N ALA A 30 0.47 0.19 0.86
CA ALA A 30 -0.12 0.48 -0.43
C ALA A 30 0.88 1.18 -1.39
N ALA A 31 1.68 2.12 -0.90
CA ALA A 31 2.75 2.76 -1.70
C ALA A 31 3.82 1.74 -2.13
N MET A 32 4.26 0.88 -1.21
CA MET A 32 5.22 -0.19 -1.50
C MET A 32 4.67 -1.14 -2.56
N TYR A 33 3.37 -1.47 -2.49
CA TYR A 33 2.74 -2.35 -3.44
C TYR A 33 2.66 -1.74 -4.84
N GLU A 34 2.31 -0.47 -4.96
CA GLU A 34 2.37 0.25 -6.26
C GLU A 34 3.81 0.25 -6.80
N GLY A 35 4.78 0.66 -5.98
CA GLY A 35 6.20 0.69 -6.37
C GLY A 35 6.76 -0.67 -6.76
N LYS A 36 6.25 -1.76 -6.17
CA LYS A 36 6.60 -3.14 -6.57
C LYS A 36 6.23 -3.46 -8.01
N HIS A 37 5.17 -2.86 -8.56
CA HIS A 37 4.73 -3.11 -9.94
C HIS A 37 5.34 -2.14 -10.95
N THR A 38 5.83 -0.98 -10.51
CA THR A 38 6.49 0.01 -11.38
C THR A 38 8.01 -0.09 -11.33
N GLY A 39 8.58 -0.67 -10.28
CA GLY A 39 10.03 -0.67 -10.01
C GLY A 39 10.51 0.53 -9.20
N ASP A 40 9.60 1.41 -8.76
CA ASP A 40 9.94 2.65 -8.06
C ASP A 40 9.88 2.51 -6.54
N ILE A 41 10.63 3.38 -5.86
CA ILE A 41 10.47 3.64 -4.43
C ILE A 41 9.48 4.79 -4.28
N LEU A 42 8.36 4.55 -3.61
CA LEU A 42 7.25 5.50 -3.57
C LEU A 42 7.02 6.10 -2.18
N ARG A 43 6.83 7.42 -2.16
CA ARG A 43 6.24 8.13 -1.02
C ARG A 43 4.72 8.00 -1.08
N ALA A 44 4.10 7.68 0.05
CA ALA A 44 2.66 7.51 0.15
C ALA A 44 1.89 8.82 -0.10
N ARG A 45 0.75 8.69 -0.77
CA ARG A 45 -0.24 9.75 -1.04
C ARG A 45 -1.50 9.50 -0.21
N PRO A 46 -2.40 10.50 -0.06
CA PRO A 46 -3.64 10.33 0.71
C PRO A 46 -4.51 9.15 0.24
N ASP A 47 -4.50 8.82 -1.06
CA ASP A 47 -5.28 7.69 -1.59
C ASP A 47 -4.79 6.33 -1.06
N HIS A 48 -3.48 6.22 -0.78
CA HIS A 48 -2.88 4.99 -0.25
C HIS A 48 -3.39 4.69 1.17
N ALA A 49 -3.74 5.71 1.95
CA ALA A 49 -4.33 5.57 3.28
C ALA A 49 -5.79 5.07 3.23
N ARG A 50 -6.47 5.20 2.09
CA ARG A 50 -7.88 4.84 1.91
C ARG A 50 -8.08 3.45 1.33
N VAL A 51 -7.01 2.71 1.05
CA VAL A 51 -7.12 1.37 0.49
C VAL A 51 -7.92 0.46 1.44
N PRO A 52 -9.03 -0.13 0.98
CA PRO A 52 -9.87 -0.97 1.84
C PRO A 52 -9.12 -2.19 2.38
N SER A 53 -9.58 -2.69 3.52
CA SER A 53 -9.15 -3.99 4.06
C SER A 53 -10.24 -5.04 3.92
N VAL A 54 -9.86 -6.26 3.56
CA VAL A 54 -10.69 -7.47 3.54
C VAL A 54 -10.11 -8.44 4.57
N ASN A 55 -10.86 -8.74 5.64
CA ASN A 55 -10.41 -9.58 6.76
C ASN A 55 -9.04 -9.14 7.33
N GLY A 56 -8.85 -7.83 7.50
CA GLY A 56 -7.59 -7.24 7.99
C GLY A 56 -6.44 -7.23 6.98
N ARG A 57 -6.61 -7.79 5.77
CA ARG A 57 -5.61 -7.74 4.68
C ARG A 57 -5.94 -6.63 3.70
N ARG A 58 -4.93 -5.98 3.11
CA ARG A 58 -5.16 -4.96 2.06
C ARG A 58 -5.92 -5.56 0.86
N ALA A 59 -6.95 -4.86 0.38
CA ALA A 59 -7.63 -5.21 -0.87
C ALA A 59 -6.65 -5.24 -2.07
N GLY A 60 -6.90 -6.12 -3.04
CA GLY A 60 -6.04 -6.33 -4.21
C GLY A 60 -4.92 -7.36 -4.03
N ARG A 61 -4.65 -7.84 -2.81
CA ARG A 61 -3.78 -9.01 -2.59
C ARG A 61 -4.46 -10.30 -3.11
N PRO A 62 -3.71 -11.33 -3.54
CA PRO A 62 -4.31 -12.64 -3.82
C PRO A 62 -5.17 -13.13 -2.65
N GLY A 63 -6.42 -13.48 -2.95
CA GLY A 63 -7.43 -13.89 -1.98
C GLY A 63 -8.16 -12.76 -1.24
N THR A 64 -8.01 -11.50 -1.67
CA THR A 64 -8.73 -10.32 -1.12
C THR A 64 -9.63 -9.63 -2.14
N ALA A 65 -9.82 -10.24 -3.32
CA ALA A 65 -10.82 -9.77 -4.27
C ALA A 65 -12.20 -9.86 -3.60
N VAL A 66 -12.87 -8.71 -3.47
CA VAL A 66 -14.24 -8.67 -2.97
C VAL A 66 -15.10 -9.31 -4.06
N ARG A 67 -15.74 -10.45 -3.77
CA ARG A 67 -16.70 -11.04 -4.70
C ARG A 67 -17.92 -10.13 -4.76
N GLY A 68 -17.99 -9.27 -5.77
CA GLY A 68 -19.10 -8.34 -6.01
C GLY A 68 -19.20 -8.00 -7.49
N ARG A 69 -20.12 -8.70 -8.17
CA ARG A 69 -20.46 -8.73 -9.61
C ARG A 69 -19.35 -9.26 -10.53
N ALA A 70 -19.62 -10.42 -11.13
CA ALA A 70 -19.07 -10.74 -12.45
C ALA A 70 -19.38 -9.55 -13.39
N ALA A 71 -18.43 -9.24 -14.26
CA ALA A 71 -18.63 -8.28 -15.34
C ALA A 71 -19.88 -8.63 -16.17
#